data_AF-A0A371FML7-F1
#
_entry.id   AF-A0A371FML7-F1
#
_cell.length_a   1.000
_cell.length_b   1.000
_cell.length_c   1.000
_cell.angle_alpha   90.00
_cell.angle_beta   90.00
_cell.angle_gamma   90.00
#
_symmetry.space_group_name_H-M   'P 1'
#
loop_
_entity.id
_entity.type
_entity.pdbx_description
1 polymer ?
#
loop_
_entity_poly.entity_id
_entity_poly.type
_entity_poly.pdbx_seq_one_letter_code
_entity_poly.pdbx_strand_id
1 'polypeptide(L)'
;MIKEFNTQTEVNVGLEALWEALFKDFINIVPKVLPTIVKDGQLIEGDGGLGTIFVFNFLSDVSPLSYLKEKIKEFDESLHEIGLETMEGGSLNEGLTYYKTSYQLSAIGEHKTLVKNVTIMLISEK
;
A
#
# COMPACT_ATOMS: atom_id res chain seq x y z
N MET A 1 -17.63 -10.58 -9.57
CA MET A 1 -16.48 -10.92 -10.47
C MET A 1 -15.13 -10.57 -9.84
N ILE A 2 -14.11 -11.44 -9.97
CA ILE A 2 -12.71 -11.14 -9.61
C ILE A 2 -12.00 -10.47 -10.78
N LYS A 3 -11.27 -9.38 -10.51
CA LYS A 3 -10.35 -8.75 -11.45
C LYS A 3 -8.95 -8.72 -10.87
N GLU A 4 -7.97 -9.01 -11.71
CA GLU A 4 -6.55 -8.89 -11.40
C GLU A 4 -5.92 -7.91 -12.37
N PHE A 5 -5.12 -6.98 -11.85
CA PHE A 5 -4.35 -6.02 -12.62
C PHE A 5 -2.88 -6.13 -12.24
N ASN A 6 -2.02 -6.24 -13.25
CA ASN A 6 -0.58 -6.36 -13.08
C ASN A 6 0.09 -5.17 -13.76
N THR A 7 0.99 -4.50 -13.06
CA THR A 7 1.82 -3.44 -13.63
C THR A 7 3.22 -3.47 -13.03
N GLN A 8 4.12 -2.70 -13.62
CA GLN A 8 5.47 -2.51 -13.09
C GLN A 8 5.98 -1.12 -13.42
N THR A 9 6.87 -0.61 -12.59
CA THR A 9 7.57 0.65 -12.81
C THR A 9 9.02 0.55 -12.34
N GLU A 10 9.88 1.33 -12.96
CA GLU A 10 11.27 1.47 -12.54
C GLU A 10 11.44 2.79 -11.78
N VAL A 11 12.14 2.76 -10.65
CA VAL A 11 12.46 3.95 -9.87
C VAL A 11 13.96 4.08 -9.68
N ASN A 12 14.44 5.33 -9.69
CA ASN A 12 15.86 5.67 -9.55
C ASN A 12 16.27 5.78 -8.07
N VAL A 13 15.96 4.74 -7.29
CA VAL A 13 16.32 4.58 -5.89
C VAL A 13 16.84 3.15 -5.70
N GLY A 14 17.87 2.96 -4.88
CA GLY A 14 18.38 1.62 -4.54
C GLY A 14 17.35 0.81 -3.74
N LEU A 15 17.41 -0.52 -3.89
CA LEU A 15 16.42 -1.46 -3.34
C LEU A 15 16.20 -1.27 -1.83
N GLU A 16 17.28 -1.33 -1.05
CA GLU A 16 17.20 -1.24 0.40
C GLU A 16 16.62 0.09 0.88
N ALA A 17 17.03 1.21 0.28
CA ALA A 17 16.51 2.52 0.64
C ALA A 17 15.00 2.64 0.38
N LEU A 18 14.53 2.08 -0.74
CA LEU A 18 13.10 2.07 -1.07
C LEU A 18 12.31 1.13 -0.16
N TRP A 19 12.85 -0.07 0.10
CA TRP A 19 12.22 -1.05 0.98
C TRP A 19 12.03 -0.51 2.40
N GLU A 20 13.10 0.04 3.00
CA GLU A 20 13.06 0.63 4.33
C GLU A 20 12.02 1.76 4.44
N ALA A 21 11.92 2.60 3.42
CA ALA A 21 10.95 3.70 3.37
C ALA A 21 9.49 3.19 3.27
N LEU A 22 9.24 2.14 2.49
CA LEU A 22 7.91 1.58 2.27
C LEU A 22 7.44 0.66 3.41
N PHE A 23 8.37 0.12 4.22
CA PHE A 23 8.04 -0.86 5.25
C PHE A 23 8.25 -0.34 6.68
N LYS A 24 9.37 0.31 7.00
CA LYS A 24 9.68 0.67 8.39
C LYS A 24 9.09 1.99 8.84
N ASP A 25 8.96 2.95 7.93
CA ASP A 25 8.56 4.32 8.27
C ASP A 25 7.39 4.85 7.42
N PHE A 26 6.69 3.95 6.71
CA PHE A 26 5.68 4.35 5.73
C PHE A 26 4.54 5.19 6.35
N ILE A 27 4.15 4.90 7.59
CA ILE A 27 3.11 5.65 8.33
C ILE A 27 3.52 7.14 8.47
N ASN A 28 4.80 7.41 8.65
CA ASN A 28 5.32 8.78 8.79
C ASN A 28 5.78 9.39 7.45
N ILE A 29 6.16 8.56 6.47
CA ILE A 29 6.63 9.00 5.16
C ILE A 29 5.46 9.35 4.23
N VAL A 30 4.41 8.53 4.19
CA VAL A 30 3.28 8.73 3.26
C VAL A 30 2.65 10.12 3.40
N PRO A 31 2.35 10.66 4.61
CA PRO A 31 1.84 12.02 4.75
C PRO A 31 2.81 13.10 4.24
N LYS A 32 4.12 12.85 4.26
CA LYS A 32 5.14 13.80 3.75
C LYS A 32 5.28 13.75 2.23
N VAL A 33 5.11 12.57 1.64
CA VAL A 33 5.19 12.35 0.19
C VAL A 33 3.89 12.77 -0.51
N LEU A 34 2.75 12.56 0.14
CA LEU A 34 1.41 12.90 -0.37
C LEU A 34 0.70 13.92 0.53
N PRO A 35 1.30 15.10 0.83
CA PRO A 35 0.79 16.03 1.83
C PRO A 35 -0.52 16.71 1.42
N THR A 36 -0.87 16.68 0.14
CA THR A 36 -2.12 17.22 -0.39
C THR A 36 -3.24 16.19 -0.43
N ILE A 37 -2.99 14.95 0.04
CA ILE A 37 -3.95 13.85 0.02
C ILE A 37 -4.09 13.25 1.42
N VAL A 38 -2.97 12.88 2.04
CA VAL A 38 -2.91 12.18 3.32
C VAL A 38 -2.60 13.18 4.43
N LYS A 39 -3.51 13.27 5.40
CA LYS A 39 -3.37 14.14 6.57
C LYS A 39 -2.38 13.54 7.58
N ASP A 40 -2.61 12.29 7.95
CA ASP A 40 -1.81 11.56 8.92
C ASP A 40 -1.97 10.05 8.74
N GLY A 41 -1.03 9.30 9.31
CA GLY A 41 -1.06 7.84 9.40
C GLY A 41 -1.00 7.40 10.86
N GLN A 42 -1.67 6.30 11.19
CA GLN A 42 -1.76 5.76 12.54
C GLN A 42 -1.55 4.24 12.52
N LEU A 43 -0.67 3.76 13.39
CA LEU A 43 -0.54 2.33 13.67
C LEU A 43 -1.66 1.92 14.63
N ILE A 44 -2.44 0.91 14.27
CA ILE A 44 -3.56 0.41 15.08
C ILE A 44 -3.15 -0.84 15.86
N GLU A 45 -2.47 -1.78 15.20
CA GLU A 45 -2.03 -3.05 15.77
C GLU A 45 -0.80 -3.56 15.01
N GLY A 46 0.12 -4.23 15.70
CA GLY A 46 1.29 -4.86 15.10
C GLY A 46 2.58 -4.07 15.28
N ASP A 47 3.61 -4.50 14.57
CA ASP A 47 5.00 -4.06 14.71
C ASP A 47 5.62 -3.58 13.38
N GLY A 48 4.81 -3.50 12.32
CA GLY A 48 5.23 -3.20 10.96
C GLY A 48 5.22 -4.44 10.05
N GLY A 49 5.31 -5.66 10.60
CA GLY A 49 5.34 -6.91 9.84
C GLY A 49 3.97 -7.49 9.48
N LEU A 50 3.97 -8.78 9.11
CA LEU A 50 2.75 -9.52 8.76
C LEU A 50 1.68 -9.38 9.85
N GLY A 51 0.46 -9.01 9.44
CA GLY A 51 -0.67 -8.85 10.33
C GLY A 51 -0.85 -7.44 10.89
N THR A 52 0.12 -6.55 10.71
CA THR A 52 0.04 -5.13 11.10
C THR A 52 -1.16 -4.45 10.46
N ILE A 53 -1.86 -3.63 11.25
CA ILE A 53 -3.02 -2.84 10.84
C ILE A 53 -2.69 -1.37 11.04
N PHE A 54 -2.94 -0.57 10.02
CA PHE A 54 -2.76 0.87 10.04
C PHE A 54 -3.91 1.59 9.36
N VAL A 55 -4.04 2.88 9.66
CA VAL A 55 -5.04 3.77 9.08
C VAL A 55 -4.35 4.99 8.53
N PHE A 56 -4.69 5.36 7.29
CA PHE A 56 -4.40 6.67 6.74
C PHE A 56 -5.66 7.52 6.72
N ASN A 57 -5.59 8.71 7.29
CA ASN A 57 -6.65 9.70 7.22
C ASN A 57 -6.41 10.64 6.04
N PHE A 58 -7.43 10.87 5.23
CA PHE A 58 -7.34 11.76 4.08
C PHE A 58 -7.78 13.18 4.43
N LEU A 59 -7.30 14.17 3.67
CA LEU A 59 -7.80 15.53 3.78
C LEU A 59 -9.25 15.59 3.30
N SER A 60 -10.09 16.34 4.04
CA SER A 60 -11.55 16.46 3.81
C SER A 60 -11.91 16.94 2.40
N ASP A 61 -11.02 17.68 1.77
CA ASP A 61 -11.28 18.36 0.51
C ASP A 61 -10.94 17.48 -0.71
N VAL A 62 -10.36 16.29 -0.47
CA VAL A 62 -9.86 15.39 -1.51
C VAL A 62 -10.84 14.25 -1.81
N SER A 63 -11.56 13.78 -0.79
CA SER A 63 -12.52 12.70 -0.96
C SER A 63 -13.60 12.74 0.12
N PRO A 64 -14.86 12.36 -0.18
CA PRO A 64 -15.84 12.05 0.87
C PRO A 64 -15.40 10.86 1.74
N LEU A 65 -14.41 10.10 1.29
CA LEU A 65 -13.77 9.03 2.04
C LEU A 65 -12.77 9.65 3.03
N SER A 66 -13.06 9.54 4.32
CA SER A 66 -12.24 10.14 5.36
C SER A 66 -10.96 9.35 5.66
N TYR A 67 -10.93 8.05 5.36
CA TYR A 67 -9.80 7.19 5.71
C TYR A 67 -9.69 5.93 4.84
N LEU A 68 -8.53 5.30 4.94
CA LEU A 68 -8.21 3.98 4.42
C LEU A 68 -7.57 3.17 5.55
N LYS A 69 -8.17 2.03 5.89
CA LYS A 69 -7.65 1.08 6.88
C LYS A 69 -7.17 -0.17 6.17
N GLU A 70 -5.92 -0.54 6.37
CA GLU A 70 -5.32 -1.70 5.69
C GLU A 70 -4.63 -2.63 6.66
N LYS A 71 -4.47 -3.87 6.23
CA LYS A 71 -3.74 -4.91 6.94
C LYS A 71 -2.66 -5.51 6.04
N ILE A 72 -1.47 -5.70 6.60
CA ILE A 72 -0.39 -6.43 5.91
C ILE A 72 -0.75 -7.93 5.91
N LYS A 73 -0.97 -8.49 4.72
CA LYS A 73 -1.33 -9.90 4.49
C LYS A 73 -0.22 -10.73 3.86
N GLU A 74 0.76 -10.08 3.26
CA GLU A 74 1.96 -10.71 2.73
C GLU A 74 3.15 -9.89 3.19
N PHE A 75 4.21 -10.56 3.63
CA PHE A 75 5.43 -9.92 4.08
C PHE A 75 6.59 -10.91 3.98
N ASP A 76 7.49 -10.68 3.03
CA ASP A 76 8.71 -11.46 2.85
C ASP A 76 9.89 -10.51 2.60
N GLU A 77 10.73 -10.34 3.63
CA GLU A 77 11.93 -9.50 3.54
C GLU A 77 12.99 -10.08 2.61
N SER A 78 13.03 -11.40 2.42
CA SER A 78 14.02 -12.05 1.56
C SER A 78 13.73 -11.84 0.08
N LEU A 79 12.46 -11.63 -0.25
CA LEU A 79 11.97 -11.36 -1.60
C LEU A 79 11.56 -9.90 -1.83
N HIS A 80 11.62 -9.06 -0.78
CA HIS A 80 11.12 -7.68 -0.76
C HIS A 80 9.67 -7.60 -1.23
N GLU A 81 8.83 -8.49 -0.68
CA GLU A 81 7.41 -8.59 -1.00
C GLU A 81 6.54 -8.10 0.16
N ILE A 82 5.53 -7.28 -0.16
CA ILE A 82 4.53 -6.79 0.78
C ILE A 82 3.16 -6.74 0.13
N GLY A 83 2.14 -7.25 0.84
CA GLY A 83 0.76 -7.26 0.39
C GLY A 83 -0.14 -6.57 1.41
N LEU A 84 -0.92 -5.60 0.94
CA LEU A 84 -1.82 -4.78 1.72
C LEU A 84 -3.26 -5.10 1.31
N GLU A 85 -4.08 -5.53 2.27
CA GLU A 85 -5.51 -5.72 2.05
C GLU A 85 -6.29 -4.59 2.71
N THR A 86 -7.14 -3.94 1.93
CA THR A 86 -8.06 -2.92 2.45
C THR A 86 -9.12 -3.60 3.32
N MET A 87 -9.23 -3.12 4.55
CA MET A 87 -10.17 -3.60 5.55
C MET A 87 -11.43 -2.73 5.60
N GLU A 88 -11.25 -1.42 5.60
CA GLU A 88 -12.32 -0.42 5.69
C GLU A 88 -11.92 0.85 4.92
N GLY A 89 -12.92 1.58 4.40
CA GLY A 89 -12.68 2.83 3.67
C GLY A 89 -12.15 2.64 2.25
N GLY A 90 -11.55 3.69 1.69
CA GLY A 90 -11.02 3.68 0.32
C GLY A 90 -12.01 3.15 -0.72
N SER A 91 -11.52 2.33 -1.66
CA SER A 91 -12.32 1.79 -2.76
C SER A 91 -13.42 0.82 -2.33
N LEU A 92 -13.43 0.33 -1.09
CA LEU A 92 -14.55 -0.49 -0.58
C LEU A 92 -15.83 0.34 -0.46
N ASN A 93 -15.71 1.63 -0.16
CA ASN A 93 -16.85 2.54 -0.11
C ASN A 93 -17.34 2.96 -1.52
N GLU A 94 -16.60 2.60 -2.57
CA GLU A 94 -16.94 2.89 -3.98
C GLU A 94 -17.53 1.66 -4.70
N GLY A 95 -17.89 0.61 -3.95
CA GLY A 95 -18.60 -0.57 -4.48
C GLY A 95 -17.72 -1.80 -4.70
N LEU A 96 -16.44 -1.75 -4.32
CA LEU A 96 -15.61 -2.95 -4.23
C LEU A 96 -15.94 -3.72 -2.95
N THR A 97 -15.96 -5.05 -3.04
CA THR A 97 -16.13 -5.92 -1.87
C THR A 97 -14.80 -6.49 -1.37
N TYR A 98 -13.73 -6.29 -2.13
CA TYR A 98 -12.36 -6.67 -1.78
C TYR A 98 -11.38 -5.85 -2.61
N TYR A 99 -10.28 -5.44 -1.97
CA TYR A 99 -9.16 -4.78 -2.60
C TYR A 99 -7.88 -5.22 -1.90
N LYS A 100 -6.94 -5.80 -2.64
CA LYS A 100 -5.60 -6.12 -2.15
C LYS A 100 -4.58 -5.69 -3.18
N THR A 101 -3.50 -5.09 -2.72
CA THR A 101 -2.37 -4.70 -3.54
C THR A 101 -1.08 -5.31 -3.00
N SER A 102 -0.35 -6.03 -3.86
CA SER A 102 0.92 -6.64 -3.55
C SER A 102 2.04 -5.97 -4.36
N TYR A 103 3.16 -5.72 -3.70
CA TYR A 103 4.37 -5.16 -4.28
C TYR A 103 5.52 -6.15 -4.15
N GLN A 104 6.30 -6.32 -5.21
CA GLN A 104 7.58 -7.02 -5.20
C GLN A 104 8.64 -6.06 -5.72
N LEU A 105 9.69 -5.85 -4.95
CA LEU A 105 10.81 -5.00 -5.34
C LEU A 105 12.00 -5.86 -5.78
N SER A 106 12.75 -5.40 -6.78
CA SER A 106 13.97 -6.09 -7.21
C SER A 106 15.01 -5.08 -7.68
N ALA A 107 16.26 -5.25 -7.23
CA ALA A 107 17.37 -4.44 -7.71
C ALA A 107 17.62 -4.73 -9.19
N ILE A 108 17.65 -3.68 -10.01
CA ILE A 108 18.04 -3.74 -11.43
C ILE A 108 19.29 -2.88 -11.72
N GLY A 109 19.84 -2.27 -10.67
CA GLY A 109 21.09 -1.51 -10.65
C GLY A 109 21.36 -0.98 -9.24
N GLU A 110 22.54 -0.40 -9.00
CA GLU A 110 22.96 0.11 -7.69
C GLU A 110 21.98 1.14 -7.09
N HIS A 111 21.42 2.00 -7.94
CA HIS A 111 20.45 3.02 -7.58
C HIS A 111 19.15 2.90 -8.38
N LYS A 112 18.79 1.68 -8.75
CA LYS A 112 17.63 1.45 -9.61
C LYS A 112 16.87 0.19 -9.17
N THR A 113 15.58 0.36 -8.94
CA THR A 113 14.69 -0.71 -8.46
C THR A 113 13.52 -0.87 -9.41
N LEU A 114 13.21 -2.12 -9.75
CA LEU A 114 11.96 -2.49 -10.39
C LEU A 114 10.92 -2.75 -9.30
N VAL A 115 9.77 -2.10 -9.39
CA VAL A 115 8.62 -2.31 -8.52
C VAL A 115 7.54 -2.98 -9.35
N LYS A 116 7.24 -4.25 -9.08
CA LYS A 116 6.07 -4.93 -9.63
C LYS A 116 4.90 -4.75 -8.69
N ASN A 117 3.72 -4.62 -9.26
CA ASN A 117 2.47 -4.44 -8.55
C ASN A 117 1.42 -5.40 -9.09
N VAL A 118 0.76 -6.11 -8.18
CA VAL A 118 -0.40 -6.95 -8.48
C VAL A 118 -1.56 -6.45 -7.63
N THR A 119 -2.65 -6.07 -8.25
CA THR A 119 -3.86 -5.62 -7.57
C THR A 119 -5.00 -6.58 -7.87
N ILE A 120 -5.62 -7.10 -6.82
CA ILE A 120 -6.78 -8.00 -6.89
C ILE A 120 -7.99 -7.26 -6.32
N MET A 121 -9.08 -7.23 -7.09
CA MET A 121 -10.30 -6.54 -6.71
C MET A 121 -11.52 -7.42 -6.95
N LEU A 122 -12.47 -7.41 -6.02
CA LEU A 122 -13.79 -8.00 -6.22
C LEU A 122 -14.82 -6.88 -6.40
N ILE A 123 -15.60 -6.97 -7.46
CA ILE A 123 -16.74 -6.08 -7.71
C ILE A 123 -18.01 -6.86 -7.43
N SER A 124 -18.91 -6.27 -6.63
CA SER A 124 -20.26 -6.80 -6.44
C SER A 124 -21.01 -6.74 -7.77
N GLU A 125 -21.49 -7.88 -8.22
CA GLU A 125 -22.49 -7.94 -9.30
C GLU A 125 -23.82 -7.50 -8.69
N LYS A 126 -24.29 -6.31 -9.05
CA LYS A 126 -25.69 -5.94 -8.88
C LYS A 126 -26.52 -6.57 -9.98
#